data_AF-A0A9L0IU10-F1
#
_entry.id   AF-A0A9L0IU10-F1
#
_cell.length_a   1.000
_cell.length_b   1.000
_cell.length_c   1.000
_cell.angle_alpha   90.00
_cell.angle_beta   90.00
_cell.angle_gamma   90.00
#
_symmetry.space_group_name_H-M   'P 1'
#
loop_
_entity.id
_entity.type
_entity.pdbx_description
1 polymer ?
#
loop_
_entity_poly.entity_id
_entity_poly.type
_entity_poly.pdbx_seq_one_letter_code
_entity_poly.pdbx_strand_id
1 'polypeptide(L)'
;MEVMKGIVQRYQHKRISLVEAGVTRHRSIFNGLKALAEDQPNSKLCKPEVVIIHDAVRPFVEEDVLLKVAIAAKEHGAAGAIRPLVSTVISPSADGCLDHSLDRASHRASEMPQAFLFDVIYEAYQQCSDYDLEFGTECLQLALKYCHTKAKLVEGSPDLWKVTYKRDLYAAESIIKERISQQICILMDAKEDEEHVGRCLEEMLKKELNHVKVTSGALCHAGRDLQQIILEQCYNFVCVNVMTSDFEETRKLLNALEESNLSILYPVVVISVHFLDYKLVPFGQKMEHLMQIKEFAKEVKKRNILLCGLLVYYPQDEQKLQESLRQGATIIATLIKERSFGLVGQLLVA
;
A
#
# COMPACT_ATOMS: atom_id res chain seq x y z
N MET A 1 -19.22 -1.98 15.24
CA MET A 1 -17.91 -2.29 15.89
C MET A 1 -17.31 -3.62 15.44
N GLU A 2 -18.11 -4.68 15.27
CA GLU A 2 -17.62 -6.03 14.88
C GLU A 2 -16.81 -6.08 13.58
N VAL A 3 -17.24 -5.37 12.54
CA VAL A 3 -16.49 -5.30 11.27
C VAL A 3 -15.07 -4.76 11.51
N MET A 4 -14.91 -3.72 12.33
CA MET A 4 -13.59 -3.15 12.63
C MET A 4 -12.72 -4.10 13.45
N LYS A 5 -13.28 -4.84 14.41
CA LYS A 5 -12.55 -5.90 15.12
C LYS A 5 -12.05 -6.98 14.16
N GLY A 6 -12.90 -7.39 13.22
CA GLY A 6 -12.55 -8.32 12.15
C GLY A 6 -11.41 -7.80 11.27
N ILE A 7 -11.41 -6.51 10.91
CA ILE A 7 -10.31 -5.87 10.16
C ILE A 7 -9.02 -5.87 11.00
N VAL A 8 -9.07 -5.43 12.25
CA VAL A 8 -7.90 -5.39 13.16
C VAL A 8 -7.28 -6.79 13.31
N GLN A 9 -8.10 -7.82 13.50
CA GLN A 9 -7.63 -9.19 13.61
C GLN A 9 -7.05 -9.72 12.28
N ARG A 10 -7.80 -9.56 11.18
CA ARG A 10 -7.43 -10.07 9.86
C ARG A 10 -6.11 -9.50 9.38
N TYR A 11 -5.94 -8.18 9.46
CA TYR A 11 -4.73 -7.48 9.00
C TYR A 11 -3.70 -7.28 10.12
N GLN A 12 -3.92 -7.92 11.27
CA GLN A 12 -2.99 -7.94 12.42
C GLN A 12 -2.56 -6.56 12.90
N HIS A 13 -3.41 -5.55 12.77
CA HIS A 13 -3.12 -4.19 13.21
C HIS A 13 -2.77 -4.18 14.70
N LYS A 14 -1.69 -3.47 15.05
CA LYS A 14 -1.19 -3.34 16.42
C LYS A 14 -1.49 -1.93 16.94
N ARG A 15 -1.53 -1.78 18.27
CA ARG A 15 -1.74 -0.50 18.96
C ARG A 15 -3.06 0.19 18.56
N ILE A 16 -4.11 -0.59 18.36
CA ILE A 16 -5.45 -0.09 18.05
C ILE A 16 -6.36 -0.31 19.27
N SER A 17 -6.91 0.78 19.78
CA SER A 17 -7.98 0.76 20.78
C SER A 17 -9.25 1.30 20.12
N LEU A 18 -10.35 0.55 20.23
CA LEU A 18 -11.62 0.93 19.60
C LEU A 18 -12.52 1.65 20.61
N VAL A 19 -13.13 2.73 20.16
CA VAL A 19 -14.16 3.48 20.89
C VAL A 19 -15.41 3.58 20.03
N GLU A 20 -16.56 3.84 20.66
CA GLU A 20 -17.79 4.09 19.94
C GLU A 20 -17.75 5.49 19.30
N ALA A 21 -18.11 5.56 18.02
CA ALA A 21 -18.24 6.82 17.31
C ALA A 21 -19.52 7.56 17.75
N GLY A 22 -19.48 8.88 17.77
CA GLY A 22 -20.68 9.69 17.89
C GLY A 22 -21.40 9.83 16.54
N VAL A 23 -22.57 10.47 16.56
CA VAL A 23 -23.34 10.75 15.32
C VAL A 23 -22.64 11.75 14.40
N THR A 24 -21.75 12.60 14.94
CA THR A 24 -20.95 13.56 14.19
C THR A 24 -19.45 13.32 14.34
N ARG A 25 -18.67 13.96 13.46
CA ARG A 25 -17.19 13.90 13.49
C ARG A 25 -16.63 14.36 14.81
N HIS A 26 -17.03 15.54 15.31
CA HIS A 26 -16.52 16.09 16.56
C HIS A 26 -16.88 15.23 17.78
N ARG A 27 -18.10 14.70 17.86
CA ARG A 27 -18.48 13.77 18.93
C ARG A 27 -17.63 12.50 18.91
N SER A 28 -17.33 11.97 17.72
CA SER A 28 -16.46 10.80 17.55
C SER A 28 -15.01 11.07 17.99
N ILE A 29 -14.46 12.23 17.62
CA ILE A 29 -13.12 12.65 18.05
C ILE A 29 -13.07 12.80 19.57
N PHE A 30 -14.09 13.43 20.17
CA PHE A 30 -14.13 13.63 21.61
C PHE A 30 -14.17 12.29 22.38
N ASN A 31 -14.90 11.30 21.90
CA ASN A 31 -14.88 9.94 22.48
C ASN A 31 -13.47 9.31 22.42
N GLY A 32 -12.73 9.53 21.33
CA GLY A 32 -11.33 9.12 21.21
C GLY A 32 -10.42 9.83 22.23
N LEU A 33 -10.57 11.14 22.40
CA LEU A 33 -9.81 11.89 23.39
C LEU A 33 -10.13 11.47 24.83
N LYS A 34 -11.40 11.23 25.17
CA LYS A 34 -11.82 10.72 26.48
C LYS A 34 -11.20 9.37 26.81
N ALA A 35 -11.02 8.49 25.82
CA ALA A 35 -10.37 7.21 26.03
C ALA A 35 -8.86 7.31 26.27
N LEU A 36 -8.23 8.44 25.91
CA LEU A 36 -6.83 8.74 26.16
C LEU A 36 -6.63 9.59 27.43
N ALA A 37 -7.69 10.14 28.01
CA ALA A 37 -7.61 10.93 29.23
C ALA A 37 -7.39 10.03 30.46
N GLU A 38 -6.65 10.55 31.44
CA GLU A 38 -6.36 9.88 32.73
C GLU A 38 -7.48 10.05 33.77
N ASP A 39 -8.53 10.80 33.43
CA ASP A 39 -9.66 11.13 34.33
C ASP A 39 -10.70 9.99 34.46
N GLN A 40 -10.53 8.90 33.70
CA GLN A 40 -11.39 7.72 33.76
C GLN A 40 -10.80 6.66 34.70
N PRO A 41 -11.54 6.17 35.72
CA PRO A 41 -11.05 5.13 36.64
C PRO A 41 -10.72 3.79 35.94
N ASN A 42 -11.16 3.61 34.69
CA ASN A 42 -10.87 2.45 33.84
C ASN A 42 -9.94 2.78 32.66
N SER A 43 -9.23 3.91 32.68
CA SER A 43 -8.32 4.28 31.58
C SER A 43 -7.16 3.29 31.50
N LYS A 44 -7.04 2.61 30.35
CA LYS A 44 -5.98 1.62 30.07
C LYS A 44 -4.83 2.21 29.25
N LEU A 45 -4.95 3.48 28.85
CA LEU A 45 -4.04 4.15 27.93
C LEU A 45 -3.39 5.34 28.63
N CYS A 46 -2.10 5.56 28.35
CA CYS A 46 -1.37 6.70 28.89
C CYS A 46 -1.81 7.99 28.20
N LYS A 47 -2.00 9.08 28.95
CA LYS A 47 -2.29 10.38 28.37
C LYS A 47 -1.11 10.86 27.52
N PRO A 48 -1.31 11.19 26.24
CA PRO A 48 -0.22 11.69 25.41
C PRO A 48 0.05 13.17 25.70
N GLU A 49 1.28 13.63 25.45
CA GLU A 49 1.60 15.07 25.40
C GLU A 49 0.99 15.72 24.15
N VAL A 50 1.17 15.06 22.99
CA VAL A 50 0.65 15.48 21.69
C VAL A 50 -0.25 14.38 21.13
N VAL A 51 -1.43 14.76 20.67
CA VAL A 51 -2.37 13.87 19.98
C VAL A 51 -2.51 14.25 18.51
N ILE A 52 -2.56 13.24 17.64
CA ILE A 52 -2.76 13.40 16.20
C ILE A 52 -4.20 13.02 15.85
N ILE A 53 -4.86 13.87 15.08
CA ILE A 53 -6.16 13.60 14.46
C ILE A 53 -5.92 13.33 12.98
N HIS A 54 -6.37 12.16 12.52
CA HIS A 54 -6.27 11.75 11.11
C HIS A 54 -7.57 11.13 10.62
N ASP A 55 -7.90 11.32 9.34
CA ASP A 55 -9.08 10.70 8.73
C ASP A 55 -8.70 9.32 8.16
N ALA A 56 -9.51 8.29 8.46
CA ALA A 56 -9.27 6.91 8.01
C ALA A 56 -9.23 6.74 6.47
N VAL A 57 -9.81 7.67 5.71
CA VAL A 57 -9.88 7.65 4.24
C VAL A 57 -8.72 8.43 3.57
N ARG A 58 -7.64 8.68 4.30
CA ARG A 58 -6.40 9.33 3.82
C ARG A 58 -5.21 8.38 4.00
N PRO A 59 -5.06 7.37 3.12
CA PRO A 59 -4.13 6.26 3.36
C PRO A 59 -2.65 6.61 3.12
N PHE A 60 -2.35 7.69 2.39
CA PHE A 60 -1.00 8.06 1.96
C PHE A 60 -0.36 9.12 2.87
N VAL A 61 -0.36 8.87 4.18
CA VAL A 61 0.31 9.73 5.17
C VAL A 61 1.69 9.17 5.49
N GLU A 62 2.71 10.00 5.34
CA GLU A 62 4.11 9.63 5.59
C GLU A 62 4.60 10.18 6.94
N GLU A 63 5.67 9.60 7.49
CA GLU A 63 6.21 9.97 8.81
C GLU A 63 6.66 11.45 8.88
N ASP A 64 7.22 11.98 7.80
CA ASP A 64 7.71 13.37 7.74
C ASP A 64 6.62 14.40 8.07
N VAL A 65 5.43 14.27 7.46
CA VAL A 65 4.34 15.23 7.73
C VAL A 65 3.79 15.07 9.16
N LEU A 66 3.72 13.83 9.67
CA LEU A 66 3.31 13.56 11.05
C LEU A 66 4.27 14.19 12.06
N LEU A 67 5.58 14.04 11.83
CA LEU A 67 6.61 14.64 12.65
C LEU A 67 6.54 16.17 12.61
N LYS A 68 6.39 16.77 11.42
CA LYS A 68 6.26 18.23 11.25
C LYS A 68 5.07 18.81 12.01
N VAL A 69 3.88 18.20 11.89
CA VAL A 69 2.71 18.70 12.63
C VAL A 69 2.86 18.47 14.13
N ALA A 70 3.44 17.35 14.57
CA ALA A 70 3.65 17.08 15.99
C ALA A 70 4.62 18.07 16.65
N ILE A 71 5.76 18.36 16.00
CA ILE A 71 6.72 19.37 16.47
C ILE A 71 6.06 20.75 16.51
N ALA A 72 5.39 21.15 15.43
CA ALA A 72 4.73 22.45 15.36
C ALA A 72 3.63 22.59 16.44
N ALA A 73 2.87 21.53 16.72
CA ALA A 73 1.86 21.50 17.76
C ALA A 73 2.47 21.60 19.16
N LYS A 74 3.62 20.97 19.41
CA LYS A 74 4.34 21.09 20.69
C LYS A 74 4.79 22.53 20.95
N GLU A 75 5.19 23.25 19.91
CA GLU A 75 5.63 24.66 20.01
C GLU A 75 4.45 25.66 20.10
N HIS A 76 3.36 25.41 19.37
CA HIS A 76 2.28 26.39 19.16
C HIS A 76 0.94 25.98 19.81
N GLY A 77 0.87 24.82 20.47
CA GLY A 77 -0.34 24.22 21.02
C GLY A 77 -1.20 23.46 20.01
N ALA A 78 -1.21 23.87 18.74
CA ALA A 78 -1.93 23.21 17.66
C ALA A 78 -1.20 23.37 16.31
N ALA A 79 -1.36 22.39 15.42
CA ALA A 79 -0.87 22.47 14.04
C ALA A 79 -1.70 21.61 13.09
N GLY A 80 -1.70 21.97 11.81
CA GLY A 80 -2.40 21.22 10.78
C GLY A 80 -1.78 21.35 9.40
N ALA A 81 -1.88 20.27 8.62
CA ALA A 81 -1.47 20.27 7.22
C ALA A 81 -2.42 21.13 6.38
N ILE A 82 -1.87 21.88 5.43
CA ILE A 82 -2.62 22.70 4.46
C ILE A 82 -2.17 22.42 3.04
N ARG A 83 -3.07 22.69 2.09
CA ARG A 83 -2.80 22.62 0.65
C ARG A 83 -3.30 23.88 -0.06
N PRO A 84 -2.70 24.26 -1.20
CA PRO A 84 -3.23 25.33 -2.03
C PRO A 84 -4.61 24.94 -2.59
N LEU A 85 -5.50 25.93 -2.72
CA LEU A 85 -6.79 25.75 -3.38
C LEU A 85 -6.60 25.58 -4.89
N VAL A 86 -7.23 24.56 -5.46
CA VAL A 86 -7.26 24.35 -6.91
C VAL A 86 -8.38 25.19 -7.54
N SER A 87 -9.59 25.08 -6.98
CA SER A 87 -10.78 25.80 -7.43
C SER A 87 -10.99 27.12 -6.70
N THR A 88 -11.64 28.08 -7.36
CA THR A 88 -12.16 29.30 -6.75
C THR A 88 -13.26 28.94 -5.74
N VAL A 89 -13.25 29.58 -4.56
CA VAL A 89 -14.28 29.43 -3.54
C VAL A 89 -15.28 30.58 -3.68
N ILE A 90 -16.56 30.23 -3.79
CA ILE A 90 -17.66 31.19 -3.94
C ILE A 90 -18.71 30.99 -2.84
N SER A 91 -19.36 32.07 -2.44
CA SER A 91 -20.54 32.05 -1.57
C SER A 91 -21.80 32.16 -2.43
N PRO A 92 -22.79 31.27 -2.27
CA PRO A 92 -24.09 31.41 -2.92
C PRO A 92 -25.06 32.25 -2.07
N SER A 93 -25.93 33.01 -2.73
CA SER A 93 -27.11 33.64 -2.10
C SER A 93 -28.23 32.61 -1.84
N ALA A 94 -29.24 32.99 -1.07
CA ALA A 94 -30.35 32.10 -0.69
C ALA A 94 -31.18 31.59 -1.89
N ASP A 95 -31.20 32.33 -3.00
CA ASP A 95 -31.86 31.96 -4.27
C ASP A 95 -30.95 31.15 -5.22
N GLY A 96 -29.72 30.82 -4.80
CA GLY A 96 -28.79 29.99 -5.57
C GLY A 96 -27.93 30.74 -6.59
N CYS A 97 -27.89 32.07 -6.53
CA CYS A 97 -27.03 32.90 -7.36
C CYS A 97 -25.64 33.11 -6.71
N LEU A 98 -24.67 33.58 -7.50
CA LEU A 98 -23.37 33.99 -6.97
C LEU A 98 -23.53 35.27 -6.13
N ASP A 99 -23.11 35.22 -4.86
CA ASP A 99 -23.00 36.40 -3.99
C ASP A 99 -21.61 37.04 -4.13
N HIS A 100 -20.56 36.31 -3.76
CA HIS A 100 -19.18 36.78 -3.90
C HIS A 100 -18.16 35.62 -4.04
N SER A 101 -16.95 35.95 -4.46
CA SER A 101 -15.80 35.04 -4.54
C SER A 101 -14.75 35.42 -3.50
N LEU A 102 -14.12 34.43 -2.89
CA LEU A 102 -12.95 34.65 -2.02
C LEU A 102 -11.68 34.83 -2.85
N ASP A 103 -10.72 35.61 -2.33
CA ASP A 103 -9.38 35.70 -2.91
C ASP A 103 -8.62 34.38 -2.66
N ARG A 104 -8.37 33.63 -3.72
CA ARG A 104 -7.72 32.31 -3.63
C ARG A 104 -6.31 32.39 -3.03
N ALA A 105 -5.57 33.49 -3.22
CA ALA A 105 -4.18 33.59 -2.76
C ALA A 105 -4.09 33.65 -1.22
N SER A 106 -5.09 34.24 -0.56
CA SER A 106 -5.18 34.37 0.90
C SER A 106 -5.80 33.14 1.61
N HIS A 107 -6.24 32.12 0.88
CA HIS A 107 -6.92 30.96 1.45
C HIS A 107 -6.20 29.64 1.15
N ARG A 108 -6.45 28.63 1.99
CA ARG A 108 -5.88 27.28 1.88
C ARG A 108 -6.95 26.25 2.20
N ALA A 109 -6.81 25.05 1.64
CA ALA A 109 -7.56 23.88 2.07
C ALA A 109 -6.90 23.33 3.34
N SER A 110 -7.69 23.18 4.41
CA SER A 110 -7.26 22.46 5.62
C SER A 110 -7.32 20.96 5.35
N GLU A 111 -6.23 20.26 5.67
CA GLU A 111 -6.08 18.83 5.47
C GLU A 111 -5.65 18.13 6.75
N MET A 112 -5.62 16.79 6.71
CA MET A 112 -5.06 15.97 7.79
C MET A 112 -3.67 15.48 7.34
N PRO A 113 -2.74 15.17 8.27
CA PRO A 113 -2.94 15.11 9.72
C PRO A 113 -2.97 16.49 10.39
N GLN A 114 -3.62 16.54 11.55
CA GLN A 114 -3.54 17.65 12.50
C GLN A 114 -3.00 17.13 13.82
N ALA A 115 -2.29 17.97 14.56
CA ALA A 115 -1.71 17.62 15.85
C ALA A 115 -1.95 18.73 16.87
N PHE A 116 -2.07 18.34 18.14
CA PHE A 116 -2.42 19.25 19.23
C PHE A 116 -1.69 18.83 20.50
N LEU A 117 -1.29 19.79 21.33
CA LEU A 117 -1.09 19.49 22.74
C LEU A 117 -2.40 18.91 23.28
N PHE A 118 -2.31 17.75 23.94
CA PHE A 118 -3.51 16.99 24.33
C PHE A 118 -4.42 17.82 25.22
N ASP A 119 -3.86 18.48 26.22
CA ASP A 119 -4.63 19.27 27.19
C ASP A 119 -5.37 20.43 26.50
N VAL A 120 -4.76 21.07 25.51
CA VAL A 120 -5.39 22.15 24.73
C VAL A 120 -6.61 21.65 23.97
N ILE A 121 -6.46 20.57 23.19
CA ILE A 121 -7.59 20.09 22.38
C ILE A 121 -8.67 19.43 23.24
N TYR A 122 -8.28 18.74 24.32
CA TYR A 122 -9.24 18.13 25.23
C TYR A 122 -10.09 19.19 25.93
N GLU A 123 -9.46 20.25 26.44
CA GLU A 123 -10.16 21.40 27.02
C GLU A 123 -11.08 22.09 25.99
N ALA A 124 -10.61 22.28 24.75
CA ALA A 124 -11.44 22.85 23.68
C ALA A 124 -12.71 22.02 23.43
N TYR A 125 -12.62 20.69 23.46
CA TYR A 125 -13.77 19.81 23.33
C TYR A 125 -14.68 19.81 24.58
N GLN A 126 -14.12 19.98 25.78
CA GLN A 126 -14.92 20.11 27.01
C GLN A 126 -15.73 21.41 27.05
N GLN A 127 -15.18 22.50 26.51
CA GLN A 127 -15.85 23.82 26.43
C GLN A 127 -16.74 23.97 25.18
N CYS A 128 -16.65 23.04 24.23
CA CYS A 128 -17.32 23.13 22.95
C CYS A 128 -18.85 23.12 23.10
N SER A 129 -19.53 24.02 22.39
CA SER A 129 -20.99 24.07 22.38
C SER A 129 -21.57 22.88 21.62
N ASP A 130 -22.78 22.43 21.99
CA ASP A 130 -23.45 21.36 21.24
C ASP A 130 -23.65 21.72 19.76
N TYR A 131 -23.86 23.01 19.44
CA TYR A 131 -23.96 23.48 18.07
C TYR A 131 -22.67 23.24 17.29
N ASP A 132 -21.51 23.60 17.85
CA ASP A 132 -20.22 23.39 17.19
C ASP A 132 -19.82 21.91 17.15
N LEU A 133 -20.24 21.10 18.14
CA LEU A 133 -20.10 19.65 18.08
C LEU A 133 -20.94 19.00 16.96
N GLU A 134 -22.07 19.61 16.60
CA GLU A 134 -22.98 19.12 15.57
C GLU A 134 -22.55 19.57 14.16
N PHE A 135 -22.24 20.85 13.99
CA PHE A 135 -22.03 21.46 12.67
C PHE A 135 -20.57 21.82 12.36
N GLY A 136 -19.69 21.80 13.37
CA GLY A 136 -18.27 22.08 13.18
C GLY A 136 -17.59 21.04 12.28
N THR A 137 -16.66 21.50 11.46
CA THR A 137 -15.89 20.64 10.54
C THR A 137 -14.39 20.62 10.86
N GLU A 138 -13.90 21.56 11.67
CA GLU A 138 -12.48 21.90 11.81
C GLU A 138 -12.04 21.93 13.28
N CYS A 139 -11.09 21.06 13.65
CA CYS A 139 -10.56 20.97 15.01
C CYS A 139 -9.68 22.17 15.37
N LEU A 140 -8.92 22.71 14.42
CA LEU A 140 -8.09 23.90 14.63
C LEU A 140 -8.96 25.12 15.01
N GLN A 141 -10.17 25.19 14.47
CA GLN A 141 -11.15 26.24 14.80
C GLN A 141 -11.66 26.10 16.23
N LEU A 142 -11.83 24.88 16.75
CA LEU A 142 -12.21 24.66 18.15
C LEU A 142 -11.08 25.12 19.08
N ALA A 143 -9.83 24.73 18.81
CA ALA A 143 -8.67 25.16 19.60
C ALA A 143 -8.51 26.69 19.61
N LEU A 144 -8.76 27.35 18.48
CA LEU A 144 -8.74 28.82 18.39
C LEU A 144 -9.89 29.46 19.17
N LYS A 145 -11.13 28.97 19.01
CA LYS A 145 -12.33 29.58 19.58
C LYS A 145 -12.41 29.42 21.10
N TYR A 146 -12.07 28.23 21.60
CA TYR A 146 -12.29 27.85 23.00
C TYR A 146 -11.02 27.95 23.87
N CYS A 147 -9.84 27.88 23.25
CA CYS A 147 -8.56 27.93 23.98
C CYS A 147 -7.61 29.02 23.45
N HIS A 148 -8.09 29.92 22.60
CA HIS A 148 -7.29 31.00 21.99
C HIS A 148 -5.98 30.54 21.33
N THR A 149 -5.91 29.28 20.93
CA THR A 149 -4.70 28.67 20.39
C THR A 149 -4.64 28.85 18.89
N LYS A 150 -3.67 29.64 18.41
CA LYS A 150 -3.45 29.85 16.97
C LYS A 150 -2.62 28.71 16.40
N ALA A 151 -3.27 27.85 15.63
CA ALA A 151 -2.59 26.71 15.04
C ALA A 151 -1.53 27.12 14.01
N LYS A 152 -0.40 26.42 14.02
CA LYS A 152 0.62 26.52 12.98
C LYS A 152 0.17 25.74 11.73
N LEU A 153 0.15 26.42 10.59
CA LEU A 153 -0.17 25.79 9.30
C LEU A 153 1.11 25.26 8.66
N VAL A 154 1.10 23.98 8.28
CA VAL A 154 2.24 23.26 7.69
C VAL A 154 1.89 22.87 6.26
N GLU A 155 2.77 23.15 5.30
CA GLU A 155 2.55 22.76 3.90
C GLU A 155 2.56 21.23 3.73
N GLY A 156 1.50 20.69 3.12
CA GLY A 156 1.30 19.27 2.89
C GLY A 156 1.54 18.84 1.45
N SER A 157 1.96 17.59 1.25
CA SER A 157 2.12 17.00 -0.09
C SER A 157 0.76 16.77 -0.76
N PRO A 158 0.71 16.63 -2.10
CA PRO A 158 -0.50 16.28 -2.81
C PRO A 158 -1.19 15.04 -2.24
N ASP A 159 -0.42 14.03 -1.82
CA ASP A 159 -0.83 12.72 -1.30
C ASP A 159 -1.81 12.76 -0.11
N LEU A 160 -1.93 13.90 0.56
CA LEU A 160 -2.79 14.04 1.72
C LEU A 160 -4.29 14.11 1.38
N TRP A 161 -4.71 14.09 0.11
CA TRP A 161 -6.12 14.23 -0.28
C TRP A 161 -7.03 13.15 0.35
N LYS A 162 -8.29 13.51 0.55
CA LYS A 162 -9.32 12.61 1.08
C LYS A 162 -9.93 11.76 -0.03
N VAL A 163 -9.94 10.43 0.12
CA VAL A 163 -10.72 9.57 -0.77
C VAL A 163 -12.20 9.80 -0.48
N THR A 164 -12.89 10.48 -1.41
CA THR A 164 -14.28 10.93 -1.22
C THR A 164 -15.20 10.34 -2.30
N TYR A 165 -14.71 10.24 -3.53
CA TYR A 165 -15.46 9.81 -4.70
C TYR A 165 -14.88 8.53 -5.30
N LYS A 166 -15.66 7.88 -6.18
CA LYS A 166 -15.22 6.68 -6.91
C LYS A 166 -13.93 6.90 -7.72
N ARG A 167 -13.77 8.07 -8.33
CA ARG A 167 -12.52 8.43 -9.04
C ARG A 167 -11.30 8.45 -8.12
N ASP A 168 -11.48 8.78 -6.84
CA ASP A 168 -10.40 8.79 -5.86
C ASP A 168 -10.00 7.37 -5.49
N LEU A 169 -10.92 6.40 -5.53
CA LEU A 169 -10.60 4.97 -5.37
C LEU A 169 -9.70 4.48 -6.52
N TYR A 170 -9.96 4.89 -7.77
CA TYR A 170 -9.09 4.53 -8.91
C TYR A 170 -7.68 5.12 -8.77
N ALA A 171 -7.58 6.36 -8.31
CA ALA A 171 -6.30 7.01 -8.03
C ALA A 171 -5.56 6.28 -6.90
N ALA A 172 -6.25 5.99 -5.79
CA ALA A 172 -5.66 5.29 -4.65
C ALA A 172 -5.21 3.86 -5.00
N GLU A 173 -6.03 3.09 -5.74
CA GLU A 173 -5.66 1.75 -6.21
C GLU A 173 -4.41 1.80 -7.09
N SER A 174 -4.36 2.74 -8.03
CA SER A 174 -3.20 2.92 -8.92
C SER A 174 -1.93 3.22 -8.14
N ILE A 175 -1.99 4.10 -7.13
CA ILE A 175 -0.83 4.47 -6.32
C ILE A 175 -0.38 3.30 -5.44
N ILE A 176 -1.32 2.54 -4.87
CA ILE A 176 -0.99 1.32 -4.10
C ILE A 176 -0.25 0.33 -4.99
N LYS A 177 -0.80 0.04 -6.20
CA LYS A 177 -0.18 -0.88 -7.16
C LYS A 177 1.20 -0.40 -7.59
N GLU A 178 1.37 0.88 -7.87
CA GLU A 178 2.66 1.47 -8.24
C GLU A 178 3.69 1.28 -7.12
N ARG A 179 3.34 1.62 -5.86
CA ARG A 179 4.25 1.49 -4.70
C ARG A 179 4.70 0.05 -4.47
N ILE A 180 3.79 -0.93 -4.53
CA ILE A 180 4.13 -2.34 -4.34
C ILE A 180 4.78 -2.98 -5.58
N SER A 181 4.90 -2.27 -6.71
CA SER A 181 5.58 -2.76 -7.93
C SER A 181 7.06 -2.41 -7.98
N GLN A 182 7.57 -1.60 -7.03
CA GLN A 182 8.95 -1.09 -7.04
C GLN A 182 10.00 -2.11 -6.57
N GLN A 183 9.64 -3.35 -6.27
CA GLN A 183 10.58 -4.38 -5.87
C GLN A 183 10.23 -5.74 -6.49
N ILE A 184 11.24 -6.44 -7.02
CA ILE A 184 11.12 -7.79 -7.57
C ILE A 184 12.18 -8.69 -6.94
N CYS A 185 11.76 -9.89 -6.51
CA CYS A 185 12.66 -10.94 -6.05
C CYS A 185 12.70 -12.08 -7.07
N ILE A 186 13.88 -12.39 -7.59
CA ILE A 186 14.13 -13.50 -8.50
C ILE A 186 14.68 -14.68 -7.70
N LEU A 187 14.06 -15.84 -7.86
CA LEU A 187 14.45 -17.08 -7.21
C LEU A 187 14.91 -18.10 -8.25
N MET A 188 16.05 -18.74 -7.98
CA MET A 188 16.69 -19.73 -8.85
C MET A 188 17.28 -20.88 -8.02
N ASP A 189 17.37 -22.09 -8.58
CA ASP A 189 18.12 -23.21 -7.98
C ASP A 189 19.64 -22.95 -8.11
N ALA A 190 20.44 -23.58 -7.26
CA ALA A 190 21.90 -23.44 -7.26
C ALA A 190 22.61 -24.22 -8.39
N LYS A 191 21.86 -24.71 -9.39
CA LYS A 191 22.43 -25.38 -10.57
C LYS A 191 23.04 -24.33 -11.50
N GLU A 192 24.23 -24.59 -12.02
CA GLU A 192 25.00 -23.63 -12.83
C GLU A 192 24.20 -23.06 -14.03
N ASP A 193 23.43 -23.90 -14.71
CA ASP A 193 22.60 -23.49 -15.86
C ASP A 193 21.44 -22.56 -15.45
N GLU A 194 20.84 -22.77 -14.28
CA GLU A 194 19.77 -21.90 -13.74
C GLU A 194 20.33 -20.55 -13.29
N GLU A 195 21.51 -20.57 -12.66
CA GLU A 195 22.16 -19.36 -12.16
C GLU A 195 22.60 -18.44 -13.30
N HIS A 196 23.03 -18.98 -14.44
CA HIS A 196 23.39 -18.16 -15.61
C HIS A 196 22.16 -17.44 -16.19
N VAL A 197 21.11 -18.20 -16.53
CA VAL A 197 19.93 -17.65 -17.20
C VAL A 197 19.13 -16.74 -16.26
N GLY A 198 19.06 -17.08 -14.97
CA GLY A 198 18.48 -16.23 -13.94
C GLY A 198 19.18 -14.88 -13.82
N ARG A 199 20.52 -14.85 -13.87
CA ARG A 199 21.30 -13.61 -13.88
C ARG A 199 21.05 -12.77 -15.14
N CYS A 200 20.96 -13.38 -16.32
CA CYS A 200 20.63 -12.66 -17.54
C CYS A 200 19.24 -12.00 -17.47
N LEU A 201 18.25 -12.70 -16.91
CA LEU A 201 16.91 -12.13 -16.69
C LEU A 201 16.93 -11.01 -15.65
N GLU A 202 17.71 -11.15 -14.58
CA GLU A 202 17.91 -10.12 -13.57
C GLU A 202 18.49 -8.83 -14.16
N GLU A 203 19.56 -8.94 -14.93
CA GLU A 203 20.19 -7.80 -15.61
C GLU A 203 19.23 -7.13 -16.59
N MET A 204 18.46 -7.94 -17.34
CA MET A 204 17.45 -7.41 -18.25
C MET A 204 16.33 -6.66 -17.50
N LEU A 205 15.81 -7.21 -16.40
CA LEU A 205 14.82 -6.55 -15.57
C LEU A 205 15.35 -5.23 -14.98
N LYS A 206 16.61 -5.21 -14.50
CA LYS A 206 17.25 -3.98 -14.01
C LYS A 206 17.40 -2.92 -15.09
N LYS A 207 17.71 -3.34 -16.32
CA LYS A 207 17.90 -2.44 -17.47
C LYS A 207 16.58 -1.86 -17.99
N GLU A 208 15.53 -2.66 -18.06
CA GLU A 208 14.23 -2.22 -18.58
C GLU A 208 13.39 -1.49 -17.50
N LEU A 209 13.64 -1.77 -16.22
CA LEU A 209 12.89 -1.22 -15.07
C LEU A 209 13.79 -0.35 -14.18
N ASN A 210 14.23 0.80 -14.70
CA ASN A 210 15.22 1.70 -14.09
C ASN A 210 14.95 2.13 -12.63
N HIS A 211 13.71 2.07 -12.16
CA HIS A 211 13.30 2.50 -10.82
C HIS A 211 12.90 1.34 -9.89
N VAL A 212 12.96 0.10 -10.38
CA VAL A 212 12.55 -1.09 -9.65
C VAL A 212 13.78 -1.74 -8.99
N LYS A 213 13.71 -1.97 -7.68
CA LYS A 213 14.72 -2.74 -6.95
C LYS A 213 14.58 -4.23 -7.29
N VAL A 214 15.51 -4.75 -8.09
CA VAL A 214 15.56 -6.19 -8.42
C VAL A 214 16.64 -6.86 -7.58
N THR A 215 16.27 -7.95 -6.91
CA THR A 215 17.13 -8.78 -6.06
C THR A 215 17.04 -10.23 -6.50
N SER A 216 18.13 -10.99 -6.37
CA SER A 216 18.17 -12.44 -6.62
C SER A 216 18.55 -13.22 -5.36
N GLY A 217 18.04 -14.43 -5.23
CA GLY A 217 18.36 -15.33 -4.12
C GLY A 217 18.15 -16.81 -4.50
N ALA A 218 18.81 -17.71 -3.77
CA ALA A 218 18.66 -19.15 -3.93
C ALA A 218 17.60 -19.71 -2.96
N LEU A 219 16.79 -20.67 -3.42
CA LEU A 219 15.77 -21.27 -2.56
C LEU A 219 16.33 -22.30 -1.55
N CYS A 220 17.56 -22.79 -1.77
CA CYS A 220 18.17 -23.89 -1.01
C CYS A 220 18.41 -23.58 0.48
N HIS A 221 18.37 -22.32 0.90
CA HIS A 221 18.42 -21.91 2.31
C HIS A 221 17.04 -21.46 2.80
N ALA A 222 16.07 -22.37 2.68
CA ALA A 222 14.61 -22.19 2.90
C ALA A 222 14.15 -21.65 4.27
N GLY A 223 15.01 -21.04 5.07
CA GLY A 223 14.63 -20.37 6.32
C GLY A 223 15.14 -18.94 6.47
N ARG A 224 16.37 -18.61 6.02
CA ARG A 224 16.99 -17.31 6.30
C ARG A 224 16.72 -16.26 5.21
N ASP A 225 16.86 -16.64 3.94
CA ASP A 225 16.74 -15.68 2.84
C ASP A 225 15.28 -15.28 2.60
N LEU A 226 14.35 -16.23 2.75
CA LEU A 226 12.91 -15.94 2.66
C LEU A 226 12.42 -15.07 3.83
N GLN A 227 12.96 -15.26 5.03
CA GLN A 227 12.66 -14.37 6.17
C GLN A 227 13.14 -12.96 5.89
N GLN A 228 14.32 -12.78 5.29
CA GLN A 228 14.81 -11.48 4.89
C GLN A 228 13.94 -10.85 3.79
N ILE A 229 13.47 -11.63 2.81
CA ILE A 229 12.57 -11.14 1.76
C ILE A 229 11.19 -10.75 2.31
N ILE A 230 10.66 -11.51 3.28
CA ILE A 230 9.44 -11.18 4.01
C ILE A 230 9.63 -9.90 4.85
N LEU A 231 10.80 -9.74 5.48
CA LEU A 231 11.17 -8.54 6.23
C LEU A 231 11.28 -7.30 5.33
N GLU A 232 11.75 -7.49 4.09
CA GLU A 232 11.82 -6.44 3.07
C GLU A 232 10.47 -6.14 2.40
N GLN A 233 9.38 -6.83 2.78
CA GLN A 233 8.03 -6.62 2.25
C GLN A 233 7.94 -6.68 0.72
N CYS A 234 8.61 -7.65 0.09
CA CYS A 234 8.48 -7.89 -1.34
C CYS A 234 7.16 -8.62 -1.69
N TYR A 235 6.43 -8.14 -2.70
CA TYR A 235 5.16 -8.73 -3.16
C TYR A 235 5.20 -9.25 -4.60
N ASN A 236 6.37 -9.28 -5.23
CA ASN A 236 6.55 -9.70 -6.62
C ASN A 236 7.73 -10.67 -6.74
N PHE A 237 7.42 -11.90 -7.15
CA PHE A 237 8.37 -12.99 -7.22
C PHE A 237 8.45 -13.54 -8.63
N VAL A 238 9.66 -13.79 -9.10
CA VAL A 238 9.96 -14.44 -10.38
C VAL A 238 10.71 -15.72 -10.06
N CYS A 239 10.10 -16.88 -10.29
CA CYS A 239 10.73 -18.17 -10.07
C CYS A 239 11.25 -18.69 -11.41
N VAL A 240 12.57 -18.84 -11.53
CA VAL A 240 13.23 -19.30 -12.74
C VAL A 240 13.43 -20.81 -12.68
N ASN A 241 13.06 -21.52 -13.74
CA ASN A 241 13.22 -22.96 -13.89
C ASN A 241 13.86 -23.23 -15.26
N VAL A 242 14.95 -24.01 -15.34
CA VAL A 242 15.65 -24.27 -16.61
C VAL A 242 15.61 -25.75 -16.96
N MET A 243 15.30 -26.06 -18.21
CA MET A 243 15.20 -27.41 -18.77
C MET A 243 14.24 -28.38 -18.04
N THR A 244 13.38 -27.87 -17.15
CA THR A 244 12.35 -28.63 -16.47
C THR A 244 10.95 -28.07 -16.73
N SER A 245 10.01 -28.97 -16.99
CA SER A 245 8.57 -28.65 -17.09
C SER A 245 7.85 -28.78 -15.74
N ASP A 246 8.58 -29.11 -14.67
CA ASP A 246 8.02 -29.24 -13.33
C ASP A 246 8.01 -27.89 -12.59
N PHE A 247 7.15 -27.80 -11.58
CA PHE A 247 6.96 -26.62 -10.74
C PHE A 247 7.54 -26.83 -9.33
N GLU A 248 8.69 -27.49 -9.20
CA GLU A 248 9.23 -27.81 -7.85
C GLU A 248 9.60 -26.55 -7.07
N GLU A 249 10.42 -25.67 -7.65
CA GLU A 249 10.84 -24.41 -7.01
C GLU A 249 9.66 -23.46 -6.81
N THR A 250 8.80 -23.36 -7.82
CA THR A 250 7.55 -22.60 -7.71
C THR A 250 6.67 -23.13 -6.57
N ARG A 251 6.56 -24.44 -6.37
CA ARG A 251 5.79 -25.03 -5.25
C ARG A 251 6.43 -24.75 -3.90
N LYS A 252 7.76 -24.85 -3.78
CA LYS A 252 8.47 -24.51 -2.55
C LYS A 252 8.21 -23.05 -2.16
N LEU A 253 8.31 -22.12 -3.11
CA LEU A 253 7.97 -20.71 -2.89
C LEU A 253 6.51 -20.53 -2.46
N LEU A 254 5.56 -21.14 -3.19
CA LEU A 254 4.14 -21.01 -2.88
C LEU A 254 3.83 -21.50 -1.46
N ASN A 255 4.35 -22.67 -1.05
CA ASN A 255 4.19 -23.18 0.30
C ASN A 255 4.74 -22.21 1.35
N ALA A 256 5.90 -21.61 1.09
CA ALA A 256 6.49 -20.68 2.04
C ALA A 256 5.74 -19.33 2.11
N LEU A 257 5.19 -18.86 0.99
CA LEU A 257 4.29 -17.71 0.96
C LEU A 257 2.96 -17.99 1.67
N GLU A 258 2.47 -19.23 1.62
CA GLU A 258 1.27 -19.67 2.32
C GLU A 258 1.42 -19.61 3.85
N GLU A 259 2.62 -19.89 4.36
CA GLU A 259 2.95 -19.75 5.79
C GLU A 259 3.20 -18.29 6.20
N SER A 260 3.41 -17.40 5.23
CA SER A 260 3.67 -15.99 5.45
C SER A 260 2.38 -15.16 5.60
N ASN A 261 2.50 -13.98 6.22
CA ASN A 261 1.42 -13.00 6.30
C ASN A 261 1.41 -12.00 5.13
N LEU A 262 2.26 -12.15 4.10
CA LEU A 262 2.39 -11.16 3.02
C LEU A 262 1.10 -11.03 2.20
N SER A 263 0.49 -12.15 1.84
CA SER A 263 -0.72 -12.20 1.01
C SER A 263 -1.97 -11.66 1.72
N ILE A 264 -1.91 -11.49 3.04
CA ILE A 264 -2.97 -10.85 3.82
C ILE A 264 -3.02 -9.35 3.47
N LEU A 265 -1.87 -8.69 3.32
CA LEU A 265 -1.78 -7.24 3.14
C LEU A 265 -2.05 -6.82 1.69
N TYR A 266 -1.38 -7.47 0.74
CA TYR A 266 -1.53 -7.18 -0.69
C TYR A 266 -1.55 -8.49 -1.49
N PRO A 267 -2.17 -8.50 -2.68
CA PRO A 267 -2.09 -9.67 -3.54
C PRO A 267 -0.65 -9.89 -3.98
N VAL A 268 -0.10 -11.09 -3.78
CA VAL A 268 1.29 -11.42 -4.15
C VAL A 268 1.33 -11.90 -5.59
N VAL A 269 2.23 -11.35 -6.42
CA VAL A 269 2.41 -11.80 -7.81
C VAL A 269 3.57 -12.79 -7.86
N VAL A 270 3.33 -13.97 -8.42
CA VAL A 270 4.33 -15.02 -8.65
C VAL A 270 4.34 -15.36 -10.13
N ILE A 271 5.49 -15.26 -10.76
CA ILE A 271 5.68 -15.57 -12.19
C ILE A 271 6.64 -16.74 -12.29
N SER A 272 6.12 -17.91 -12.70
CA SER A 272 6.92 -19.11 -12.95
C SER A 272 7.49 -19.03 -14.36
N VAL A 273 8.77 -18.70 -14.48
CA VAL A 273 9.48 -18.60 -15.75
C VAL A 273 10.13 -19.94 -16.06
N HIS A 274 9.83 -20.51 -17.22
CA HIS A 274 10.42 -21.76 -17.69
C HIS A 274 11.23 -21.52 -18.96
N PHE A 275 12.52 -21.82 -18.89
CA PHE A 275 13.42 -21.83 -20.03
C PHE A 275 13.48 -23.25 -20.62
N LEU A 276 12.89 -23.44 -21.79
CA LEU A 276 12.66 -24.77 -22.36
C LEU A 276 13.16 -24.91 -23.78
N ASP A 277 13.76 -26.07 -24.07
CA ASP A 277 14.08 -26.49 -25.44
C ASP A 277 12.90 -27.25 -26.07
N TYR A 278 12.41 -26.75 -27.21
CA TYR A 278 11.36 -27.37 -28.02
C TYR A 278 11.87 -28.41 -29.02
N LYS A 279 13.18 -28.52 -29.23
CA LYS A 279 13.78 -29.46 -30.18
C LYS A 279 14.03 -30.86 -29.61
N LEU A 280 14.29 -30.95 -28.30
CA LEU A 280 14.72 -32.20 -27.65
C LEU A 280 13.58 -33.11 -27.18
N VAL A 281 12.36 -32.58 -26.96
CA VAL A 281 11.20 -33.34 -26.44
C VAL A 281 9.93 -32.86 -27.15
N PRO A 282 8.96 -33.73 -27.48
CA PRO A 282 7.70 -33.32 -28.10
C PRO A 282 7.00 -32.25 -27.26
N PHE A 283 6.79 -31.07 -27.87
CA PHE A 283 6.18 -29.91 -27.22
C PHE A 283 4.83 -30.23 -26.55
N GLY A 284 4.06 -31.16 -27.13
CA GLY A 284 2.78 -31.62 -26.57
C GLY A 284 2.90 -32.19 -25.15
N GLN A 285 3.90 -33.06 -24.90
CA GLN A 285 4.08 -33.67 -23.57
C GLN A 285 4.55 -32.64 -22.54
N LYS A 286 5.52 -31.78 -22.89
CA LYS A 286 5.96 -30.69 -22.00
C LYS A 286 4.82 -29.72 -21.68
N MET A 287 3.98 -29.40 -22.68
CA MET A 287 2.84 -28.52 -22.49
C MET A 287 1.79 -29.14 -21.56
N GLU A 288 1.49 -30.44 -21.66
CA GLU A 288 0.59 -31.12 -20.72
C GLU A 288 1.03 -30.96 -19.26
N HIS A 289 2.34 -31.10 -18.99
CA HIS A 289 2.91 -30.86 -17.67
C HIS A 289 2.80 -29.38 -17.24
N LEU A 290 3.17 -28.44 -18.11
CA LEU A 290 3.11 -27.01 -17.82
C LEU A 290 1.68 -26.52 -17.54
N MET A 291 0.67 -27.16 -18.14
CA MET A 291 -0.73 -26.81 -17.94
C MET A 291 -1.24 -27.11 -16.53
N GLN A 292 -0.49 -27.85 -15.72
CA GLN A 292 -0.76 -28.01 -14.27
C GLN A 292 -0.75 -26.68 -13.52
N ILE A 293 -0.08 -25.64 -14.06
CA ILE A 293 -0.10 -24.29 -13.48
C ILE A 293 -1.52 -23.75 -13.27
N LYS A 294 -2.49 -24.18 -14.08
CA LYS A 294 -3.90 -23.75 -13.94
C LYS A 294 -4.51 -24.19 -12.62
N GLU A 295 -4.25 -25.44 -12.20
CA GLU A 295 -4.78 -25.96 -10.94
C GLU A 295 -4.07 -25.31 -9.75
N PHE A 296 -2.73 -25.20 -9.79
CA PHE A 296 -1.98 -24.48 -8.75
C PHE A 296 -2.46 -23.04 -8.60
N ALA A 297 -2.62 -22.33 -9.72
CA ALA A 297 -3.06 -20.94 -9.73
C ALA A 297 -4.47 -20.78 -9.13
N LYS A 298 -5.38 -21.74 -9.37
CA LYS A 298 -6.73 -21.76 -8.80
C LYS A 298 -6.71 -21.98 -7.28
N GLU A 299 -5.80 -22.80 -6.78
CA GLU A 299 -5.64 -23.05 -5.35
C GLU A 299 -5.09 -21.81 -4.63
N VAL A 300 -3.96 -21.28 -5.11
CA VAL A 300 -3.27 -20.16 -4.44
C VAL A 300 -4.01 -18.83 -4.60
N LYS A 301 -4.86 -18.68 -5.63
CA LYS A 301 -5.76 -17.53 -5.78
C LYS A 301 -6.69 -17.35 -4.58
N LYS A 302 -7.13 -18.44 -3.93
CA LYS A 302 -7.96 -18.39 -2.70
C LYS A 302 -7.22 -17.72 -1.53
N ARG A 303 -5.89 -17.68 -1.60
CA ARG A 303 -4.98 -17.11 -0.61
C ARG A 303 -4.36 -15.80 -1.09
N ASN A 304 -5.00 -15.12 -2.05
CA ASN A 304 -4.57 -13.82 -2.57
C ASN A 304 -3.19 -13.83 -3.27
N ILE A 305 -2.83 -14.96 -3.89
CA ILE A 305 -1.62 -15.09 -4.72
C ILE A 305 -2.03 -15.19 -6.19
N LEU A 306 -1.37 -14.41 -7.05
CA LEU A 306 -1.55 -14.39 -8.50
C LEU A 306 -0.39 -15.15 -9.13
N LEU A 307 -0.63 -16.40 -9.52
CA LEU A 307 0.34 -17.22 -10.23
C LEU A 307 0.11 -17.14 -11.74
N CYS A 308 1.15 -16.75 -12.47
CA CYS A 308 1.21 -16.79 -13.94
C CYS A 308 2.45 -17.55 -14.38
N GLY A 309 2.43 -18.12 -15.59
CA GLY A 309 3.58 -18.76 -16.19
C GLY A 309 4.12 -17.96 -17.37
N LEU A 310 5.43 -18.00 -17.57
CA LEU A 310 6.11 -17.39 -18.71
C LEU A 310 7.06 -18.43 -19.31
N LEU A 311 6.91 -18.70 -20.59
CA LEU A 311 7.78 -19.60 -21.34
C LEU A 311 8.78 -18.75 -22.12
N VAL A 312 10.06 -19.08 -21.98
CA VAL A 312 11.14 -18.50 -22.77
C VAL A 312 11.84 -19.66 -23.48
N TYR A 313 11.99 -19.56 -24.79
CA TYR A 313 12.69 -20.61 -25.53
C TYR A 313 14.19 -20.58 -25.21
N TYR A 314 14.81 -21.75 -24.99
CA TYR A 314 16.23 -21.87 -24.68
C TYR A 314 16.75 -23.28 -25.00
N PRO A 315 17.93 -23.46 -25.63
CA PRO A 315 18.89 -22.41 -26.00
C PRO A 315 18.53 -21.68 -27.30
N GLN A 316 19.05 -20.44 -27.43
CA GLN A 316 18.89 -19.56 -28.59
C GLN A 316 20.21 -18.87 -28.94
N ASP A 317 20.31 -18.33 -30.15
CA ASP A 317 21.35 -17.36 -30.52
C ASP A 317 21.29 -16.16 -29.56
N GLU A 318 22.44 -15.58 -29.19
CA GLU A 318 22.54 -14.53 -28.16
C GLU A 318 21.61 -13.34 -28.43
N GLN A 319 21.53 -12.86 -29.67
CA GLN A 319 20.64 -11.76 -30.05
C GLN A 319 19.15 -12.11 -29.85
N LYS A 320 18.74 -13.33 -30.20
CA LYS A 320 17.34 -13.77 -30.02
C LYS A 320 17.02 -14.01 -28.55
N LEU A 321 17.98 -14.49 -27.77
CA LEU A 321 17.83 -14.63 -26.32
C LEU A 321 17.63 -13.25 -25.68
N GLN A 322 18.43 -12.24 -26.05
CA GLN A 322 18.25 -10.87 -25.55
C GLN A 322 16.87 -10.28 -25.91
N GLU A 323 16.39 -10.50 -27.14
CA GLU A 323 15.05 -10.10 -27.57
C GLU A 323 13.97 -10.77 -26.71
N SER A 324 14.06 -12.09 -26.52
CA SER A 324 13.11 -12.88 -25.72
C SER A 324 13.13 -12.45 -24.24
N LEU A 325 14.32 -12.20 -23.67
CA LEU A 325 14.46 -11.70 -22.29
C LEU A 325 13.85 -10.31 -22.13
N ARG A 326 14.03 -9.41 -23.10
CA ARG A 326 13.42 -8.06 -23.09
C ARG A 326 11.89 -8.14 -23.16
N GLN A 327 11.36 -9.00 -24.02
CA GLN A 327 9.92 -9.26 -24.10
C GLN A 327 9.40 -9.87 -22.79
N GLY A 328 10.13 -10.82 -22.22
CA GLY A 328 9.83 -11.42 -20.91
C GLY A 328 9.81 -10.40 -19.77
N ALA A 329 10.80 -9.51 -19.71
CA ALA A 329 10.84 -8.42 -18.74
C ALA A 329 9.63 -7.48 -18.87
N THR A 330 9.24 -7.16 -20.11
CA THR A 330 8.04 -6.34 -20.40
C THR A 330 6.76 -7.03 -19.92
N ILE A 331 6.62 -8.34 -20.18
CA ILE A 331 5.48 -9.13 -19.72
C ILE A 331 5.44 -9.20 -18.19
N ILE A 332 6.58 -9.47 -17.54
CA ILE A 332 6.72 -9.50 -16.08
C ILE A 332 6.27 -8.18 -15.46
N ALA A 333 6.78 -7.05 -15.99
CA ALA A 333 6.42 -5.72 -15.52
C ALA A 333 4.92 -5.44 -15.67
N THR A 334 4.32 -5.87 -16.78
CA THR A 334 2.88 -5.70 -17.04
C THR A 334 2.04 -6.51 -16.05
N LEU A 335 2.40 -7.76 -15.79
CA LEU A 335 1.70 -8.62 -14.83
C LEU A 335 1.77 -8.04 -13.41
N ILE A 336 2.93 -7.52 -13.01
CA ILE A 336 3.15 -6.90 -11.69
C ILE A 336 2.33 -5.61 -11.55
N LYS A 337 2.36 -4.75 -12.57
CA LYS A 337 1.67 -3.46 -12.60
C LYS A 337 0.15 -3.63 -12.54
N GLU A 338 -0.40 -4.48 -13.40
CA GLU A 338 -1.85 -4.65 -13.51
C GLU A 338 -2.44 -5.44 -12.33
N ARG A 339 -1.69 -6.44 -11.84
CA ARG A 339 -2.09 -7.35 -10.76
C ARG A 339 -3.49 -7.94 -11.02
N SER A 340 -3.74 -8.31 -12.27
CA SER A 340 -5.05 -8.74 -12.75
C SER A 340 -5.31 -10.22 -12.47
N PHE A 341 -6.39 -10.51 -11.75
CA PHE A 341 -6.84 -11.88 -11.50
C PHE A 341 -7.35 -12.62 -12.76
N GLY A 342 -7.54 -11.91 -13.87
CA GLY A 342 -8.02 -12.49 -15.14
C GLY A 342 -6.99 -13.33 -15.89
N LEU A 343 -5.70 -13.10 -15.63
CA LEU A 343 -4.58 -13.80 -16.28
C LEU A 343 -3.98 -14.92 -15.43
N VAL A 344 -4.52 -15.16 -14.23
CA VAL A 344 -4.04 -16.18 -13.30
C VAL A 344 -4.17 -17.57 -13.92
N GLY A 345 -3.09 -18.35 -13.88
CA GLY A 345 -2.98 -19.69 -14.46
C GLY A 345 -2.73 -19.72 -15.97
N GLN A 346 -2.49 -18.57 -16.61
CA GLN A 346 -2.11 -18.54 -18.03
C GLN A 346 -0.61 -18.79 -18.21
N LEU A 347 -0.26 -19.44 -19.33
CA LEU A 347 1.11 -19.55 -19.83
C LEU A 347 1.30 -18.53 -20.94
N LEU A 348 2.13 -17.52 -20.68
CA LEU A 348 2.55 -16.54 -21.66
C LEU A 348 3.85 -16.98 -22.32
N VAL A 349 4.19 -16.40 -23.47
CA VAL A 349 5.41 -16.73 -24.21
C VAL A 349 6.15 -15.43 -24.52
N ALA A 350 7.46 -15.46 -24.31
CA ALA A 350 8.37 -14.37 -24.65
C ALA A 350 9.37 -14.78 -25.74
#